data_AF-A0A8W8JEK2-F1
#
_entry.id   AF-A0A8W8JEK2-F1
#
_cell.length_a   1.000
_cell.length_b   1.000
_cell.length_c   1.000
_cell.angle_alpha   90.00
_cell.angle_beta   90.00
_cell.angle_gamma   90.00
#
_symmetry.space_group_name_H-M   'P 1'
#
loop_
_entity.id
_entity.type
_entity.pdbx_description
1 polymer ?
#
loop_
_entity_poly.entity_id
_entity_poly.type
_entity_poly.pdbx_seq_one_letter_code
_entity_poly.pdbx_strand_id
1 'polypeptide(L)'
;MAFLSSRTVIAFMSIVAVVLSITPDSYYFECEQYPGDQWDQIDKTNRECMREDVDGVDTMFCHHWECEVPECPEEEQVTWGDGCKACPGSCSEGGKIRPEGGDSFTCVDNTNICSCTTQGFSTTLMGYNRELFCNAAMGQ
;
A
#
# COMPACT_ATOMS: atom_id res chain seq x y z
N MET A 1 -27.97 23.69 -53.92
CA MET A 1 -27.64 23.39 -52.50
C MET A 1 -27.17 21.95 -52.43
N ALA A 2 -25.93 21.72 -51.98
CA ALA A 2 -25.48 20.43 -51.51
C ALA A 2 -24.48 20.71 -50.38
N PHE A 3 -24.95 20.55 -49.14
CA PHE A 3 -24.13 20.62 -47.94
C PHE A 3 -23.30 19.34 -47.87
N LEU A 4 -21.98 19.45 -48.05
CA LEU A 4 -21.05 18.38 -47.69
C LEU A 4 -20.62 18.61 -46.24
N SER A 5 -21.33 17.94 -45.34
CA SER A 5 -21.01 17.89 -43.91
C SER A 5 -19.76 17.03 -43.70
N SER A 6 -18.73 17.66 -43.13
CA SER A 6 -17.49 17.05 -42.67
C SER A 6 -17.77 15.96 -41.63
N ARG A 7 -17.18 14.77 -41.82
CA ARG A 7 -17.11 13.74 -40.78
C ARG A 7 -15.65 13.41 -40.52
N THR A 8 -15.06 14.10 -39.55
CA THR A 8 -13.77 13.74 -38.94
C THR A 8 -14.02 12.54 -38.02
N VAL A 9 -13.43 11.39 -38.34
CA VAL A 9 -13.44 10.21 -37.44
C VAL A 9 -12.31 10.40 -36.44
N ILE A 10 -12.64 10.78 -35.20
CA ILE A 10 -11.68 10.80 -34.09
C ILE A 10 -11.66 9.39 -33.50
N ALA A 11 -10.62 8.62 -33.83
CA ALA A 11 -10.35 7.35 -33.18
C ALA A 11 -9.75 7.62 -31.80
N PHE A 12 -10.56 7.51 -30.75
CA PHE A 12 -10.07 7.45 -29.39
C PHE A 12 -9.42 6.08 -29.18
N MET A 13 -8.09 6.02 -29.23
CA MET A 13 -7.32 4.91 -28.68
C MET A 13 -7.48 4.96 -27.15
N SER A 14 -8.48 4.26 -26.62
CA SER A 14 -8.56 3.97 -25.19
C SER A 14 -7.42 3.02 -24.84
N ILE A 15 -6.35 3.55 -24.25
CA ILE A 15 -5.34 2.74 -23.56
C ILE A 15 -6.03 2.20 -22.32
N VAL A 16 -6.53 0.97 -22.40
CA VAL A 16 -6.93 0.23 -21.21
C VAL A 16 -5.62 -0.17 -20.53
N ALA A 17 -5.21 0.59 -19.52
CA ALA A 17 -4.22 0.14 -18.57
C ALA A 17 -4.84 -1.05 -17.84
N VAL A 18 -4.61 -2.26 -18.35
CA VAL A 18 -4.92 -3.50 -17.65
C VAL A 18 -3.91 -3.57 -16.51
N VAL A 19 -4.27 -3.00 -15.36
CA VAL A 19 -3.63 -3.37 -14.11
C VAL A 19 -4.03 -4.83 -13.91
N LEU A 20 -3.13 -5.76 -14.23
CA LEU A 20 -3.26 -7.16 -13.85
C LEU A 20 -3.12 -7.20 -12.34
N SER A 21 -4.20 -6.90 -11.63
CA SER A 21 -4.27 -7.09 -10.19
C SER A 21 -4.25 -8.59 -9.96
N ILE A 22 -3.05 -9.13 -9.70
CA ILE A 22 -2.89 -10.50 -9.24
C ILE A 22 -3.65 -10.61 -7.93
N THR A 23 -4.57 -11.56 -7.87
CA THR A 23 -5.32 -11.87 -6.65
C THR A 23 -4.50 -12.81 -5.78
N PRO A 24 -4.58 -12.70 -4.45
CA PRO A 24 -3.92 -13.64 -3.56
C PRO A 24 -4.39 -15.07 -3.81
N ASP A 25 -3.48 -16.03 -3.72
CA ASP A 25 -3.79 -17.47 -3.80
C ASP A 25 -4.54 -17.93 -2.55
N SER A 26 -4.16 -17.37 -1.40
CA SER A 26 -4.75 -17.61 -0.10
C SER A 26 -4.45 -16.45 0.85
N TYR A 27 -5.00 -16.53 2.07
CA TYR A 27 -4.65 -15.63 3.16
C TYR A 27 -3.97 -16.42 4.27
N TYR A 28 -2.92 -15.85 4.85
CA TYR A 28 -2.32 -16.29 6.10
C TYR A 28 -2.60 -15.24 7.17
N PHE A 29 -3.64 -15.47 7.98
CA PHE A 29 -4.22 -14.47 8.88
C PHE A 29 -4.62 -13.19 8.13
N GLU A 30 -4.02 -12.06 8.45
CA GLU A 30 -4.28 -10.77 7.81
C GLU A 30 -3.38 -10.48 6.60
N CYS A 31 -2.40 -11.36 6.33
CA CYS A 31 -1.59 -11.28 5.12
C CYS A 31 -2.25 -12.00 3.94
N GLU A 32 -2.20 -11.33 2.80
CA GLU A 32 -2.38 -11.94 1.49
C GLU A 32 -1.15 -12.76 1.12
N GLN A 33 -1.38 -13.99 0.64
CA GLN A 33 -0.32 -14.90 0.24
C GLN A 33 -0.25 -15.00 -1.28
N TYR A 34 0.95 -14.82 -1.84
CA TYR A 34 1.21 -14.92 -3.26
C TYR A 34 2.39 -15.86 -3.58
N PRO A 35 2.42 -16.43 -4.79
CA PRO A 35 3.61 -17.08 -5.32
C PRO A 35 4.80 -16.12 -5.40
N GLY A 36 5.99 -16.57 -5.01
CA GLY A 36 7.20 -15.74 -4.99
C GLY A 36 7.63 -15.19 -6.36
N ASP A 37 7.27 -15.85 -7.46
CA ASP A 37 7.63 -15.46 -8.83
C ASP A 37 6.83 -14.26 -9.38
N GLN A 38 5.81 -13.79 -8.66
CA GLN A 38 4.90 -12.73 -9.10
C GLN A 38 5.19 -11.35 -8.49
N TRP A 39 6.30 -11.20 -7.77
CA TRP A 39 6.65 -9.97 -7.02
C TRP A 39 6.53 -8.66 -7.79
N ASP A 40 7.06 -8.62 -9.02
CA ASP A 40 7.11 -7.39 -9.81
C ASP A 40 5.75 -7.01 -10.43
N GLN A 41 4.78 -7.91 -10.32
CA GLN A 41 3.43 -7.76 -10.87
C GLN A 41 2.40 -7.40 -9.78
N ILE A 42 2.74 -7.56 -8.50
CA ILE A 42 1.89 -7.17 -7.38
C ILE A 42 1.86 -5.63 -7.33
N ASP A 43 0.67 -5.06 -7.27
CA ASP A 43 0.50 -3.65 -6.94
C ASP A 43 1.00 -3.42 -5.51
N LYS A 44 2.02 -2.59 -5.34
CA LYS A 44 2.60 -2.28 -4.02
C LYS A 44 2.00 -1.02 -3.41
N THR A 45 1.00 -0.43 -4.07
CA THR A 45 0.25 0.70 -3.53
C THR A 45 -0.46 0.26 -2.26
N ASN A 46 -0.22 0.98 -1.16
CA ASN A 46 -0.81 0.69 0.16
C ASN A 46 -0.58 -0.76 0.61
N ARG A 47 0.60 -1.31 0.30
CA ARG A 47 0.99 -2.66 0.69
C ARG A 47 2.42 -2.69 1.20
N GLU A 48 2.62 -3.44 2.27
CA GLU A 48 3.93 -3.85 2.77
C GLU A 48 4.03 -5.35 2.56
N CYS A 49 5.17 -5.84 2.10
CA CYS A 49 5.31 -7.26 1.78
C CYS A 49 6.67 -7.78 2.21
N MET A 50 6.67 -9.03 2.67
CA MET A 50 7.86 -9.79 2.98
C MET A 50 7.92 -11.10 2.21
N ARG A 51 9.14 -11.63 2.06
CA ARG A 51 9.38 -12.97 1.51
C ARG A 51 9.84 -13.91 2.60
N GLU A 52 9.39 -15.14 2.50
CA GLU A 52 9.85 -16.24 3.32
C GLU A 52 9.84 -17.53 2.51
N ASP A 53 10.85 -18.38 2.72
CA ASP A 53 10.85 -19.76 2.23
C ASP A 53 9.98 -20.61 3.16
N VAL A 54 8.87 -21.10 2.64
CA VAL A 54 7.92 -21.94 3.37
C VAL A 54 7.97 -23.33 2.78
N ASP A 55 8.58 -24.27 3.51
CA ASP A 55 8.76 -25.66 3.09
C ASP A 55 9.44 -25.82 1.71
N GLY A 56 10.40 -24.95 1.38
CA GLY A 56 11.14 -24.95 0.11
C GLY A 56 10.45 -24.17 -1.01
N VAL A 57 9.40 -23.41 -0.70
CA VAL A 57 8.65 -22.59 -1.65
C VAL A 57 8.81 -21.12 -1.28
N ASP A 58 9.42 -20.33 -2.17
CA ASP A 58 9.48 -18.87 -2.04
C ASP A 58 8.06 -18.31 -2.07
N THR A 59 7.64 -17.75 -0.95
CA THR A 59 6.27 -17.30 -0.72
C THR A 59 6.30 -15.84 -0.30
N MET A 60 5.41 -15.06 -0.90
CA MET A 60 5.20 -13.67 -0.52
C MET A 60 4.04 -13.55 0.45
N PHE A 61 4.22 -12.73 1.47
CA PHE A 61 3.16 -12.32 2.39
C PHE A 61 3.04 -10.81 2.35
N CYS A 62 1.86 -10.31 2.01
CA CYS A 62 1.60 -8.89 1.87
C CYS A 62 0.48 -8.45 2.81
N HIS A 63 0.75 -7.40 3.56
CA HIS A 63 -0.25 -6.64 4.26
C HIS A 63 -0.81 -5.56 3.34
N HIS A 64 -2.12 -5.53 3.16
CA HIS A 64 -2.80 -4.44 2.47
C HIS A 64 -3.56 -3.57 3.46
N TRP A 65 -3.57 -2.27 3.20
CA TRP A 65 -4.40 -1.31 3.91
C TRP A 65 -5.10 -0.38 2.93
N GLU A 66 -6.17 0.25 3.42
CA GLU A 66 -6.85 1.33 2.72
C GLU A 66 -6.45 2.66 3.35
N CYS A 67 -6.38 3.72 2.55
CA CYS A 67 -6.13 5.05 3.09
C CYS A 67 -7.34 5.52 3.91
N GLU A 68 -7.12 5.94 5.15
CA GLU A 68 -8.13 6.68 5.90
C GLU A 68 -8.43 8.03 5.23
N VAL A 69 -9.67 8.48 5.35
CA VAL A 69 -10.09 9.78 4.81
C VAL A 69 -9.59 10.88 5.74
N PRO A 70 -8.80 11.85 5.26
CA PRO A 70 -8.34 12.97 6.09
C PRO A 70 -9.49 13.83 6.58
N GLU A 71 -9.38 14.34 7.82
CA GLU A 71 -10.41 15.19 8.43
C GLU A 71 -10.47 16.62 7.84
N CYS A 72 -9.41 17.05 7.17
CA CYS A 72 -9.29 18.37 6.54
C CYS A 72 -9.84 18.39 5.10
N PRO A 73 -10.19 19.59 4.59
CA PRO A 73 -10.67 19.77 3.22
C PRO A 73 -9.69 19.26 2.16
N GLU A 74 -10.20 18.80 1.01
CA GLU A 74 -9.38 18.18 -0.05
C GLU A 74 -8.31 19.12 -0.60
N GLU A 75 -8.59 20.42 -0.63
CA GLU A 75 -7.68 21.48 -1.06
C GLU A 75 -6.46 21.68 -0.14
N GLU A 76 -6.53 21.20 1.11
CA GLU A 76 -5.45 21.30 2.10
C GLU A 76 -4.66 19.99 2.23
N GLN A 77 -5.16 18.89 1.65
CA GLN A 77 -4.56 17.57 1.79
C GLN A 77 -3.23 17.46 1.05
N VAL A 78 -2.27 16.79 1.69
CA VAL A 78 -0.97 16.44 1.12
C VAL A 78 -0.90 14.95 0.85
N THR A 79 -0.21 14.52 -0.20
CA THR A 79 0.03 13.10 -0.50
C THR A 79 1.41 12.69 -0.01
N TRP A 80 1.47 11.65 0.83
CA TRP A 80 2.71 11.14 1.39
C TRP A 80 3.31 9.99 0.55
N GLY A 81 4.49 9.51 0.95
CA GLY A 81 5.25 8.51 0.21
C GLY A 81 4.57 7.14 0.11
N ASP A 82 3.61 6.85 0.98
CA ASP A 82 2.75 5.66 0.92
C ASP A 82 1.61 5.79 -0.10
N GLY A 83 1.41 6.98 -0.68
CA GLY A 83 0.35 7.28 -1.63
C GLY A 83 -0.97 7.75 -1.00
N CYS A 84 -1.07 7.73 0.33
CA CYS A 84 -2.26 8.19 1.04
C CYS A 84 -2.25 9.71 1.23
N LYS A 85 -3.45 10.29 1.23
CA LYS A 85 -3.64 11.70 1.57
C LYS A 85 -3.65 11.87 3.10
N ALA A 86 -3.13 12.99 3.60
CA ALA A 86 -3.20 13.37 5.01
C ALA A 86 -3.35 14.89 5.15
N CYS A 87 -3.63 15.34 6.38
CA CYS A 87 -3.74 16.76 6.67
C CYS A 87 -2.38 17.43 6.91
N PRO A 88 -2.27 18.76 6.72
CA PRO A 88 -1.07 19.49 7.10
C PRO A 88 -0.70 19.24 8.56
N GLY A 89 0.58 18.94 8.84
CA GLY A 89 1.04 18.59 10.18
C GLY A 89 0.69 17.17 10.62
N SER A 90 0.36 16.28 9.69
CA SER A 90 0.16 14.85 9.92
C SER A 90 0.80 14.02 8.80
N CYS A 91 1.14 12.77 9.10
CA CYS A 91 1.56 11.77 8.13
C CYS A 91 0.57 10.61 8.06
N SER A 92 0.56 9.92 6.92
CA SER A 92 -0.10 8.62 6.76
C SER A 92 0.93 7.50 6.91
N GLU A 93 0.54 6.44 7.61
CA GLU A 93 1.34 5.25 7.80
C GLU A 93 0.41 4.04 7.90
N GLY A 94 0.52 3.09 6.95
CA GLY A 94 -0.41 1.96 6.90
C GLY A 94 -1.87 2.37 6.73
N GLY A 95 -2.12 3.51 6.08
CA GLY A 95 -3.44 4.10 5.94
C GLY A 95 -3.94 4.84 7.17
N LYS A 96 -3.25 4.77 8.31
CA LYS A 96 -3.61 5.49 9.54
C LYS A 96 -3.00 6.88 9.56
N ILE A 97 -3.78 7.87 9.98
CA ILE A 97 -3.30 9.26 10.08
C ILE A 97 -2.71 9.52 11.48
N ARG A 98 -1.51 10.09 11.52
CA ARG A 98 -0.75 10.39 12.75
C ARG A 98 -0.30 11.85 12.77
N PRO A 99 -0.41 12.57 13.91
CA PRO A 99 0.10 13.93 14.01
C PRO A 99 1.64 13.96 13.96
N GLU A 100 2.19 14.98 13.31
CA GLU A 100 3.63 15.26 13.35
C GLU A 100 4.09 15.56 14.78
N GLY A 101 5.26 15.04 15.15
CA GLY A 101 5.78 15.18 16.52
C GLY A 101 4.99 14.39 17.58
N GLY A 102 4.06 13.52 17.18
CA GLY A 102 3.49 12.51 18.06
C GLY A 102 4.56 11.50 18.55
N ASP A 103 4.31 10.90 19.72
CA ASP A 103 5.14 9.82 20.25
C ASP A 103 5.26 8.67 19.25
N SER A 104 6.29 7.84 19.42
CA SER A 104 6.51 6.64 18.60
C SER A 104 5.32 5.67 18.64
N PHE A 105 4.95 5.12 17.48
CA PHE A 105 3.85 4.17 17.32
C PHE A 105 4.33 2.90 16.59
N THR A 106 3.58 1.81 16.72
CA THR A 106 3.84 0.59 15.94
C THR A 106 3.50 0.83 14.47
N CYS A 107 4.42 0.47 13.58
CA CYS A 107 4.24 0.56 12.14
C CYS A 107 3.18 -0.44 11.62
N VAL A 108 2.85 -0.35 10.33
CA VAL A 108 1.91 -1.21 9.61
C VAL A 108 2.38 -2.66 9.52
N ASP A 109 3.68 -2.87 9.60
CA ASP A 109 4.29 -4.22 9.71
C ASP A 109 4.13 -4.85 11.12
N ASN A 110 3.44 -4.16 12.04
CA ASN A 110 3.21 -4.54 13.43
C ASN A 110 4.46 -4.80 14.28
N THR A 111 5.66 -4.61 13.73
CA THR A 111 6.91 -5.04 14.36
C THR A 111 7.86 -3.88 14.60
N ASN A 112 7.95 -2.98 13.64
CA ASN A 112 8.81 -1.82 13.72
C ASN A 112 8.14 -0.69 14.48
N ILE A 113 8.98 0.18 15.04
CA ILE A 113 8.53 1.40 15.68
C ILE A 113 8.73 2.57 14.70
N CYS A 114 7.64 3.24 14.41
CA CYS A 114 7.54 4.38 13.51
C CYS A 114 7.37 5.69 14.29
N SER A 115 7.89 6.78 13.73
CA SER A 115 7.62 8.13 14.21
C SER A 115 7.39 9.07 13.03
N CYS A 116 6.52 10.06 13.25
CA CYS A 116 6.18 11.05 12.25
C CYS A 116 7.21 12.20 12.28
N THR A 117 7.80 12.53 11.14
CA THR A 117 8.77 13.62 10.97
C THR A 117 8.32 14.55 9.86
N THR A 118 8.92 15.74 9.77
CA THR A 118 8.63 16.72 8.71
C THR A 118 8.99 16.24 7.30
N GLN A 119 9.73 15.14 7.17
CA GLN A 119 10.13 14.55 5.88
C GLN A 119 9.33 13.29 5.54
N GLY A 120 8.38 12.88 6.39
CA GLY A 120 7.65 11.62 6.32
C GLY A 120 7.83 10.82 7.61
N PHE A 121 7.64 9.50 7.57
CA PHE A 121 7.89 8.67 8.73
C PHE A 121 9.34 8.17 8.78
N SER A 122 9.85 7.97 10.00
CA SER A 122 11.09 7.24 10.27
C SER A 122 10.72 5.93 10.96
N THR A 123 11.34 4.84 10.55
CA THR A 123 11.11 3.51 11.15
C THR A 123 12.41 2.95 11.74
N THR A 124 12.29 2.25 12.87
CA THR A 124 13.38 1.44 13.42
C THR A 124 13.29 0.05 12.82
N LEU A 125 14.32 -0.36 12.07
CA LEU A 125 14.37 -1.71 11.51
C LEU A 125 14.63 -2.73 12.62
N MET A 126 13.62 -3.52 12.95
CA MET A 126 13.69 -4.75 13.71
C MET A 126 13.49 -5.92 12.73
N GLY A 127 14.27 -6.99 12.88
CA GLY A 127 14.04 -8.20 12.10
C GLY A 127 12.71 -8.82 12.50
N TYR A 128 11.88 -9.18 11.53
CA TYR A 128 10.58 -9.79 11.75
C TYR A 128 10.44 -11.07 10.92
N ASN A 129 9.70 -12.05 11.46
CA ASN A 129 9.29 -13.26 10.75
C ASN A 129 7.83 -13.10 10.30
N ARG A 130 7.35 -14.04 9.47
CA ARG A 130 5.97 -13.99 8.97
C ARG A 130 4.93 -13.96 10.08
N GLU A 131 5.15 -14.66 11.19
CA GLU A 131 4.17 -14.71 12.27
C GLU A 131 3.95 -13.33 12.90
N LEU A 132 5.04 -12.62 13.20
CA LEU A 132 4.97 -11.24 13.70
C LEU A 132 4.38 -10.28 12.66
N PHE A 133 4.82 -10.40 11.41
CA PHE A 133 4.38 -9.53 10.32
C PHE A 133 2.88 -9.65 10.03
N CYS A 134 2.39 -10.88 9.94
CA CYS A 134 0.99 -11.18 9.64
C CYS A 134 0.11 -11.24 10.88
N ASN A 135 0.61 -10.73 12.02
CA ASN A 135 -0.05 -10.73 13.33
C ASN A 135 -0.66 -12.10 13.69
N ALA A 136 0.02 -13.16 13.26
CA ALA A 136 -0.27 -14.50 13.71
C ALA A 136 0.21 -14.58 15.15
N ALA A 137 -0.66 -15.01 16.06
CA ALA A 137 -0.23 -15.25 17.44
C ALA A 137 0.93 -16.25 17.40
N MET A 138 2.15 -15.80 17.71
CA MET A 138 3.28 -16.70 17.92
C MET A 138 2.87 -17.63 19.05
N GLY A 139 2.63 -18.90 18.72
CA GLY A 139 2.25 -19.90 19.71
C GLY A 139 3.28 -19.91 20.84
N GLN A 140 2.81 -19.76 22.07
CA GLN A 140 3.62 -19.98 23.27
C GLN A 140 4.14 -21.42 23.34
#